data_AF-A0A4Q3YNI5-F1
#
_entry.id   AF-A0A4Q3YNI5-F1
#
_cell.length_a   1.000
_cell.length_b   1.000
_cell.length_c   1.000
_cell.angle_alpha   90.00
_cell.angle_beta   90.00
_cell.angle_gamma   90.00
#
_symmetry.space_group_name_H-M   'P 1'
#
loop_
_entity.id
_entity.type
_entity.pdbx_description
1 polymer ?
#
loop_
_entity_poly.entity_id
_entity_poly.type
_entity_poly.pdbx_seq_one_letter_code
_entity_poly.pdbx_strand_id
1 'polypeptide(L)'
;MSSSKRVISAEEEAYLIYGLYSKVPKTVKRSLQRLCSYYESGRFLKDNNSIRLLLFGHLGSDDIEARRYSLKALGLIGSTADVQRVIDRLNVEPDIETQSWGMSALAAMRRGKRGKDLTDGTNLDLSKAMRLSTLLYGRQSDGETSQLTVAIEKDGELALKWSLFLVGYDRAPRGLFGSTHPDDALVGELTAHSSEIVREYAVWTLWERDGFGFARSRVKLEDAHKQPPSVKKWLYQLALKTPDDAELTPDLLEDLSRDADASAREGLARGAASLATRFEPGLCDWLRREDDELVRLELLEGLARNPHRSEAATGLLLDVYSSGDASSPERKRLLVAATGTQLYGQFRQIGQAELAGRSAAKLDFAAPVILQVENLIMNDSSIHAGGDVNAQILNSGTMIESANNAVQRIEGSHLADKEILESILKWLQDSKIAEAEKAEVAAAVEATAKEPSEANKKNLFVRLQDIATGIGKFGGAIGGLAAIIKAAQAWGGVG
;
A
#
# COMPACT_ATOMS: atom_id res chain seq x y z
N MET A 1 -17.71 28.08 0.95
CA MET A 1 -18.47 26.91 0.46
C MET A 1 -17.98 25.68 1.23
N SER A 2 -18.85 25.00 1.98
CA SER A 2 -18.49 23.75 2.65
C SER A 2 -18.34 22.69 1.55
N SER A 3 -17.11 22.33 1.19
CA SER A 3 -16.86 21.21 0.28
C SER A 3 -17.39 19.96 0.97
N SER A 4 -18.52 19.43 0.48
CA SER A 4 -19.08 18.19 0.99
C SER A 4 -18.00 17.11 0.92
N LYS A 5 -17.63 16.56 2.09
CA LYS A 5 -16.64 15.48 2.17
C LYS A 5 -17.08 14.36 1.24
N ARG A 6 -16.25 14.03 0.24
CA ARG A 6 -16.52 12.91 -0.66
C ARG A 6 -16.12 11.62 0.05
N VAL A 7 -16.98 10.62 0.03
CA VAL A 7 -16.69 9.32 0.66
C VAL A 7 -16.11 8.39 -0.41
N ILE A 8 -15.10 7.60 -0.04
CA ILE A 8 -14.55 6.52 -0.87
C ILE A 8 -15.64 5.44 -1.01
N SER A 9 -15.86 4.90 -2.21
CA SER A 9 -16.90 3.88 -2.40
C SER A 9 -16.54 2.58 -1.69
N ALA A 10 -17.53 1.74 -1.41
CA ALA A 10 -17.29 0.45 -0.77
C ALA A 10 -16.40 -0.46 -1.63
N GLU A 11 -16.52 -0.40 -2.95
CA GLU A 11 -15.69 -1.14 -3.91
C GLU A 11 -14.24 -0.65 -3.89
N GLU A 12 -14.03 0.68 -3.85
CA GLU A 12 -12.70 1.26 -3.74
C GLU A 12 -12.04 0.91 -2.40
N GLU A 13 -12.79 0.95 -1.30
CA GLU A 13 -12.33 0.54 0.02
C GLU A 13 -11.97 -0.95 0.05
N ALA A 14 -12.83 -1.82 -0.48
CA ALA A 14 -12.56 -3.25 -0.58
C ALA A 14 -11.31 -3.54 -1.43
N TYR A 15 -11.10 -2.80 -2.51
CA TYR A 15 -9.90 -2.91 -3.33
C TYR A 15 -8.63 -2.46 -2.60
N LEU A 16 -8.70 -1.37 -1.82
CA LEU A 16 -7.60 -0.94 -0.97
C LEU A 16 -7.26 -2.00 0.07
N ILE A 17 -8.25 -2.53 0.77
CA ILE A 17 -8.07 -3.58 1.78
C ILE A 17 -7.42 -4.81 1.16
N TYR A 18 -7.93 -5.28 0.02
CA TYR A 18 -7.36 -6.42 -0.71
C TYR A 18 -5.86 -6.22 -1.00
N GLY A 19 -5.49 -5.05 -1.50
CA GLY A 19 -4.10 -4.77 -1.83
C GLY A 19 -3.20 -4.56 -0.60
N LEU A 20 -3.74 -4.03 0.51
CA LEU A 20 -3.04 -3.91 1.79
C LEU A 20 -2.83 -5.25 2.51
N TYR A 21 -3.66 -6.26 2.23
CA TYR A 21 -3.44 -7.65 2.70
C TYR A 21 -2.43 -8.43 1.85
N SER A 22 -2.01 -7.89 0.71
CA SER A 22 -1.08 -8.60 -0.18
C SER A 22 0.28 -8.82 0.49
N LYS A 23 0.87 -9.98 0.26
CA LYS A 23 2.27 -10.28 0.63
C LYS A 23 3.29 -9.67 -0.35
N VAL A 24 2.82 -9.10 -1.46
CA VAL A 24 3.68 -8.51 -2.50
C VAL A 24 3.90 -7.02 -2.17
N PRO A 25 5.13 -6.58 -1.82
CA PRO A 25 5.39 -5.21 -1.38
C PRO A 25 4.94 -4.14 -2.39
N LYS A 26 5.12 -4.43 -3.69
CA LYS A 26 4.68 -3.55 -4.78
C LYS A 26 3.17 -3.29 -4.77
N THR A 27 2.37 -4.30 -4.44
CA THR A 27 0.91 -4.19 -4.33
C THR A 27 0.49 -3.39 -3.09
N VAL A 28 1.16 -3.63 -1.96
CA VAL A 28 0.97 -2.86 -0.72
C VAL A 28 1.27 -1.38 -0.96
N LYS A 29 2.46 -1.07 -1.50
CA LYS A 29 2.88 0.30 -1.83
C LYS A 29 1.84 1.02 -2.68
N ARG A 30 1.34 0.39 -3.75
CA ARG A 30 0.33 0.99 -4.63
C ARG A 30 -0.99 1.26 -3.93
N SER A 31 -1.41 0.35 -3.06
CA SER A 31 -2.63 0.51 -2.27
C SER A 31 -2.49 1.66 -1.29
N LEU A 32 -1.34 1.79 -0.64
CA LEU A 32 -1.03 2.93 0.23
C LEU A 32 -0.96 4.25 -0.55
N GLN A 33 -0.32 4.26 -1.72
CA GLN A 33 -0.28 5.43 -2.62
C GLN A 33 -1.68 5.87 -3.03
N ARG A 34 -2.54 4.92 -3.41
CA ARG A 34 -3.94 5.20 -3.79
C ARG A 34 -4.75 5.72 -2.61
N LEU A 35 -4.59 5.14 -1.42
CA LEU A 35 -5.19 5.66 -0.19
C LEU A 35 -4.77 7.11 0.08
N CYS A 36 -3.48 7.41 -0.02
CA CYS A 36 -2.97 8.78 0.16
C CYS A 36 -3.60 9.75 -0.86
N SER A 37 -3.63 9.35 -2.14
CA SER A 37 -4.22 10.16 -3.22
C SER A 37 -5.71 10.43 -3.00
N TYR A 38 -6.48 9.47 -2.46
CA TYR A 38 -7.86 9.72 -2.08
C TYR A 38 -7.97 10.79 -0.99
N TYR A 39 -7.18 10.70 0.07
CA TYR A 39 -7.21 11.71 1.14
C TYR A 39 -6.77 13.09 0.66
N GLU A 40 -5.74 13.15 -0.19
CA GLU A 40 -5.23 14.39 -0.78
C GLU A 40 -6.27 15.06 -1.68
N SER A 41 -7.05 14.28 -2.43
CA SER A 41 -8.18 14.77 -3.24
C SER A 41 -9.46 15.07 -2.42
N GLY A 42 -9.38 15.04 -1.08
CA GLY A 42 -10.51 15.33 -0.19
C GLY A 42 -11.56 14.21 -0.13
N ARG A 43 -11.17 12.98 -0.48
CA ARG A 43 -12.00 11.78 -0.38
C ARG A 43 -11.60 10.97 0.86
N PHE A 44 -12.57 10.59 1.67
CA PHE A 44 -12.31 9.97 2.98
C PHE A 44 -13.00 8.63 3.11
N LEU A 45 -12.43 7.75 3.94
CA LEU A 45 -13.09 6.52 4.35
C LEU A 45 -14.28 6.84 5.26
N LYS A 46 -15.32 6.01 5.21
CA LYS A 46 -16.46 6.12 6.13
C LYS A 46 -16.07 5.69 7.54
N ASP A 47 -15.33 4.59 7.65
CA ASP A 47 -14.67 4.12 8.86
C ASP A 47 -13.19 3.86 8.54
N ASN A 48 -12.29 4.34 9.39
CA ASN A 48 -10.85 4.20 9.19
C ASN A 48 -10.22 3.13 10.09
N ASN A 49 -10.98 2.48 10.99
CA ASN A 49 -10.42 1.58 11.98
C ASN A 49 -9.75 0.35 11.36
N SER A 50 -10.42 -0.31 10.41
CA SER A 50 -9.90 -1.49 9.71
C SER A 50 -8.59 -1.18 8.97
N ILE A 51 -8.58 -0.10 8.19
CA ILE A 51 -7.40 0.34 7.44
C ILE A 51 -6.29 0.80 8.40
N ARG A 52 -6.59 1.51 9.49
CA ARG A 52 -5.58 1.92 10.48
C ARG A 52 -4.84 0.73 11.08
N LEU A 53 -5.53 -0.37 11.39
CA LEU A 53 -4.89 -1.60 11.85
C LEU A 53 -3.91 -2.16 10.81
N LEU A 54 -4.27 -2.16 9.53
CA LEU A 54 -3.39 -2.57 8.43
C LEU A 54 -2.18 -1.64 8.30
N LEU A 55 -2.38 -0.32 8.42
CA LEU A 55 -1.29 0.66 8.39
C LEU A 55 -0.27 0.39 9.51
N PHE A 56 -0.72 0.04 10.72
CA PHE A 56 0.20 -0.32 11.81
C PHE A 56 0.98 -1.59 11.53
N GLY A 57 0.36 -2.61 10.91
CA GLY A 57 1.08 -3.80 10.45
C GLY A 57 2.24 -3.43 9.51
N HIS A 58 1.98 -2.52 8.56
CA HIS A 58 2.97 -2.07 7.59
C HIS A 58 4.04 -1.13 8.16
N LEU A 59 3.85 -0.52 9.33
CA LEU A 59 4.92 0.21 10.04
C LEU A 59 6.08 -0.72 10.46
N GLY A 60 5.80 -2.02 10.63
CA GLY A 60 6.81 -3.04 10.93
C GLY A 60 7.40 -3.73 9.70
N SER A 61 6.99 -3.35 8.49
CA SER A 61 7.48 -3.98 7.25
C SER A 61 8.96 -3.72 7.02
N ASP A 62 9.69 -4.69 6.46
CA ASP A 62 11.06 -4.50 6.00
C ASP A 62 11.14 -3.54 4.79
N ASP A 63 10.04 -3.41 4.04
CA ASP A 63 9.94 -2.51 2.90
C ASP A 63 9.85 -1.05 3.36
N ILE A 64 10.89 -0.28 3.06
CA ILE A 64 11.03 1.13 3.48
C ILE A 64 9.87 1.97 2.90
N GLU A 65 9.46 1.73 1.66
CA GLU A 65 8.41 2.51 1.02
C GLU A 65 7.04 2.24 1.66
N ALA A 66 6.73 0.99 2.02
CA ALA A 66 5.53 0.63 2.76
C ALA A 66 5.47 1.37 4.11
N ARG A 67 6.59 1.46 4.84
CA ARG A 67 6.65 2.25 6.09
C ARG A 67 6.40 3.73 5.85
N ARG A 68 7.08 4.33 4.85
CA ARG A 68 6.92 5.76 4.48
C ARG A 68 5.47 6.10 4.12
N TYR A 69 4.87 5.32 3.23
CA TYR A 69 3.48 5.57 2.81
C TYR A 69 2.46 5.25 3.90
N SER A 70 2.75 4.32 4.82
CA SER A 70 1.89 4.09 5.98
C SER A 70 1.90 5.27 6.94
N LEU A 71 3.07 5.86 7.22
CA LEU A 71 3.18 7.09 8.00
C LEU A 71 2.49 8.27 7.30
N LYS A 72 2.67 8.41 5.98
CA LYS A 72 1.95 9.42 5.17
C LYS A 72 0.44 9.27 5.32
N ALA A 73 -0.10 8.05 5.16
CA ALA A 73 -1.52 7.76 5.29
C ALA A 73 -2.04 8.06 6.70
N LEU A 74 -1.30 7.68 7.75
CA LEU A 74 -1.65 8.01 9.13
C LEU A 74 -1.66 9.53 9.38
N GLY A 75 -0.72 10.27 8.80
CA GLY A 75 -0.71 11.74 8.84
C GLY A 75 -1.93 12.36 8.17
N LEU A 76 -2.31 11.85 7.00
CA LEU A 76 -3.50 12.28 6.26
C LEU A 76 -4.81 11.96 7.01
N ILE A 77 -4.88 10.81 7.68
CA ILE A 77 -5.99 10.46 8.58
C ILE A 77 -6.04 11.39 9.80
N GLY A 78 -4.87 11.70 10.38
CA GLY A 78 -4.73 12.70 11.44
C GLY A 78 -5.42 12.34 12.76
N SER A 79 -5.52 11.05 13.08
CA SER A 79 -6.14 10.57 14.33
C SER A 79 -5.20 10.77 15.52
N THR A 80 -5.65 11.47 16.56
CA THR A 80 -4.87 11.70 17.79
C THR A 80 -4.59 10.42 18.57
N ALA A 81 -5.38 9.37 18.37
CA ALA A 81 -5.19 8.07 19.01
C ALA A 81 -3.95 7.32 18.49
N ASP A 82 -3.34 7.78 17.39
CA ASP A 82 -2.20 7.11 16.74
C ASP A 82 -0.84 7.71 17.13
N VAL A 83 -0.85 8.81 17.89
CA VAL A 83 0.35 9.55 18.29
C VAL A 83 1.39 8.63 18.93
N GLN A 84 1.00 7.81 19.91
CA GLN A 84 1.95 6.95 20.62
C GLN A 84 2.58 5.90 19.68
N ARG A 85 1.78 5.28 18.82
CA ARG A 85 2.28 4.29 17.86
C ARG A 85 3.29 4.88 16.87
N VAL A 86 3.05 6.12 16.42
CA VAL A 86 4.00 6.81 15.54
C VAL A 86 5.30 7.14 16.28
N ILE A 87 5.22 7.58 17.54
CA ILE A 87 6.40 7.84 18.38
C ILE A 87 7.22 6.57 18.58
N ASP A 88 6.56 5.47 18.96
CA ASP A 88 7.22 4.17 19.17
C ASP A 88 7.95 3.73 17.90
N ARG A 89 7.34 3.92 16.73
CA ARG A 89 8.00 3.63 15.45
C ARG A 89 9.18 4.55 15.18
N LEU A 90 9.05 5.85 15.41
CA LEU A 90 10.12 6.82 15.16
C LEU A 90 11.36 6.57 16.02
N ASN A 91 11.19 6.01 17.22
CA ASN A 91 12.30 5.68 18.12
C ASN A 91 13.17 4.52 17.65
N VAL A 92 12.67 3.70 16.72
CA VAL A 92 13.38 2.52 16.18
C VAL A 92 13.60 2.58 14.67
N GLU A 93 13.17 3.65 14.00
CA GLU A 93 13.31 3.80 12.54
C GLU A 93 14.72 4.29 12.19
N PRO A 94 15.53 3.52 11.44
CA PRO A 94 16.87 3.97 11.04
C PRO A 94 16.86 4.92 9.83
N ASP A 95 15.84 4.89 8.99
CA ASP A 95 15.81 5.68 7.75
C ASP A 95 15.32 7.12 7.99
N ILE A 96 16.20 8.09 7.74
CA ILE A 96 15.94 9.52 8.01
C ILE A 96 14.76 10.09 7.22
N GLU A 97 14.53 9.60 5.99
CA GLU A 97 13.38 10.02 5.20
C GLU A 97 12.08 9.47 5.80
N THR A 98 12.05 8.20 6.22
CA THR A 98 10.91 7.60 6.93
C THR A 98 10.64 8.32 8.25
N GLN A 99 11.69 8.67 9.00
CA GLN A 99 11.55 9.51 10.19
C GLN A 99 10.88 10.86 9.85
N SER A 100 11.29 11.52 8.75
CA SER A 100 10.69 12.79 8.33
C SER A 100 9.21 12.66 7.92
N TRP A 101 8.79 11.52 7.34
CA TRP A 101 7.37 11.22 7.11
C TRP A 101 6.60 11.05 8.43
N GLY A 102 7.17 10.36 9.41
CA GLY A 102 6.56 10.23 10.73
C GLY A 102 6.46 11.57 11.46
N MET A 103 7.44 12.47 11.31
CA MET A 103 7.35 13.84 11.82
C MET A 103 6.21 14.63 11.16
N SER A 104 6.00 14.45 9.86
CA SER A 104 4.85 15.03 9.16
C SER A 104 3.53 14.51 9.71
N ALA A 105 3.44 13.20 9.98
CA ALA A 105 2.28 12.59 10.59
C ALA A 105 2.01 13.10 12.02
N LEU A 106 3.05 13.21 12.86
CA LEU A 106 2.93 13.79 14.19
C LEU A 106 2.44 15.24 14.14
N ALA A 107 2.90 16.04 13.17
CA ALA A 107 2.45 17.43 13.01
C ALA A 107 0.95 17.53 12.72
N ALA A 108 0.40 16.56 11.97
CA ALA A 108 -1.03 16.47 11.70
C ALA A 108 -1.84 16.07 12.95
N MET A 109 -1.33 15.10 13.71
CA MET A 109 -2.02 14.52 14.87
C MET A 109 -1.93 15.41 16.11
N ARG A 110 -0.78 16.00 16.40
CA ARG A 110 -0.53 16.87 17.56
C ARG A 110 -0.85 18.34 17.23
N ARG A 111 -2.10 18.61 16.87
CA ARG A 111 -2.55 19.94 16.45
C ARG A 111 -2.11 21.02 17.45
N GLY A 112 -1.35 22.01 16.96
CA GLY A 112 -0.87 23.14 17.75
C GLY A 112 0.45 22.92 18.48
N LYS A 113 1.03 21.71 18.47
CA LYS A 113 2.38 21.43 18.98
C LYS A 113 3.45 21.68 17.93
N ARG A 114 4.63 22.14 18.35
CA ARG A 114 5.73 22.57 17.46
C ARG A 114 7.09 22.42 18.09
N GLY A 115 8.12 22.49 17.25
CA GLY A 115 9.51 22.46 17.70
C GLY A 115 9.75 21.27 18.63
N LYS A 116 10.25 21.54 19.84
CA LYS A 116 10.51 20.51 20.85
C LYS A 116 9.25 19.76 21.27
N ASP A 117 8.12 20.44 21.46
CA ASP A 117 6.85 19.80 21.81
C ASP A 117 6.40 18.77 20.77
N LEU A 118 6.78 18.96 19.51
CA LEU A 118 6.43 18.01 18.46
C LEU A 118 7.23 16.71 18.60
N THR A 119 8.49 16.82 19.02
CA THR A 119 9.41 15.70 19.27
C THR A 119 9.26 15.11 20.68
N ASP A 120 8.36 15.61 21.52
CA ASP A 120 8.17 15.04 22.87
C ASP A 120 7.89 13.53 22.80
N GLY A 121 8.78 12.74 23.38
CA GLY A 121 8.73 11.27 23.39
C GLY A 121 9.52 10.59 22.27
N THR A 122 10.07 11.35 21.31
CA THR A 122 10.97 10.82 20.27
C THR A 122 12.44 11.06 20.65
N ASN A 123 13.33 10.19 20.16
CA ASN A 123 14.79 10.35 20.25
C ASN A 123 15.37 11.17 19.08
N LEU A 124 14.55 11.98 18.41
CA LEU A 124 14.93 12.65 17.16
C LEU A 124 15.26 14.12 17.36
N ASP A 125 16.36 14.56 16.76
CA ASP A 125 16.67 15.97 16.58
C ASP A 125 16.05 16.51 15.29
N LEU A 126 15.42 17.69 15.36
CA LEU A 126 14.76 18.33 14.22
C LEU A 126 15.78 18.93 13.23
N SER A 127 16.25 18.10 12.31
CA SER A 127 16.98 18.52 11.11
C SER A 127 16.14 19.48 10.24
N LYS A 128 16.79 20.25 9.34
CA LYS A 128 16.08 21.14 8.41
C LYS A 128 15.02 20.39 7.58
N ALA A 129 15.36 19.22 7.05
CA ALA A 129 14.44 18.37 6.31
C ALA A 129 13.22 17.94 7.14
N MET A 130 13.42 17.55 8.41
CA MET A 130 12.31 17.22 9.31
C MET A 130 11.45 18.45 9.61
N ARG A 131 12.05 19.63 9.81
CA ARG A 131 11.28 20.87 10.01
C ARG A 131 10.41 21.17 8.79
N LEU A 132 10.95 21.04 7.57
CA LEU A 132 10.20 21.19 6.33
C LEU A 132 9.05 20.18 6.25
N SER A 133 9.30 18.90 6.57
CA SER A 133 8.27 17.85 6.48
C SER A 133 7.06 18.10 7.40
N THR A 134 7.28 18.72 8.56
CA THR A 134 6.20 19.06 9.49
C THR A 134 5.24 20.10 8.94
N LEU A 135 5.67 20.93 7.98
CA LEU A 135 4.82 21.93 7.34
C LEU A 135 3.80 21.33 6.36
N LEU A 136 4.02 20.10 5.90
CA LEU A 136 3.15 19.48 4.89
C LEU A 136 1.74 19.23 5.42
N TYR A 137 1.62 18.67 6.64
CA TYR A 137 0.33 18.38 7.27
C TYR A 137 0.10 19.12 8.59
N GLY A 138 1.10 19.84 9.10
CA GLY A 138 0.96 20.72 10.25
C GLY A 138 0.12 21.96 9.93
N ARG A 139 -0.53 22.53 10.95
CA ARG A 139 -1.14 23.86 10.82
C ARG A 139 -0.06 24.94 10.82
N GLN A 140 0.09 25.59 9.67
CA GLN A 140 0.92 26.79 9.57
C GLN A 140 0.37 27.86 10.52
N SER A 141 1.26 28.51 11.27
CA SER A 141 0.98 29.87 11.73
C SER A 141 2.12 30.75 11.27
N ASP A 142 1.78 32.01 11.05
CA ASP A 142 2.59 33.00 10.39
C ASP A 142 3.96 33.27 11.05
N GLY A 143 4.15 32.92 12.34
CA GLY A 143 5.38 33.21 13.09
C GLY A 143 6.62 32.37 12.72
N GLU A 144 6.56 31.04 12.81
CA GLU A 144 7.75 30.17 12.70
C GLU A 144 8.14 29.82 11.26
N THR A 145 7.19 29.85 10.33
CA THR A 145 7.43 29.52 8.92
C THR A 145 8.29 30.58 8.22
N SER A 146 8.32 31.81 8.74
CA SER A 146 9.05 32.95 8.16
C SER A 146 10.58 32.79 8.18
N GLN A 147 11.12 31.86 8.98
CA GLN A 147 12.57 31.68 9.15
C GLN A 147 13.15 30.46 8.40
N LEU A 148 12.29 29.64 7.79
CA LEU A 148 12.73 28.40 7.16
C LEU A 148 13.04 28.66 5.68
N THR A 149 14.32 28.94 5.38
CA THR A 149 14.80 29.14 4.00
C THR A 149 15.63 27.95 3.52
N VAL A 150 15.55 27.69 2.22
CA VAL A 150 16.23 26.60 1.52
C VAL A 150 17.11 27.17 0.42
N ALA A 151 18.41 26.89 0.52
CA ALA A 151 19.41 27.30 -0.45
C ALA A 151 19.67 26.13 -1.41
N ILE A 152 19.31 26.30 -2.68
CA ILE A 152 19.36 25.25 -3.71
C ILE A 152 20.75 24.61 -3.81
N GLU A 153 21.80 25.41 -3.70
CA GLU A 153 23.19 24.96 -3.88
C GLU A 153 23.84 24.38 -2.62
N LYS A 154 23.23 24.59 -1.44
CA LYS A 154 23.85 24.26 -0.14
C LYS A 154 23.09 23.20 0.65
N ASP A 155 21.77 23.17 0.53
CA ASP A 155 20.95 22.23 1.28
C ASP A 155 20.95 20.85 0.62
N GLY A 156 20.90 19.80 1.45
CA GLY A 156 20.92 18.42 0.98
C GLY A 156 19.65 18.01 0.24
N GLU A 157 19.74 16.92 -0.53
CA GLU A 157 18.66 16.41 -1.39
C GLU A 157 17.33 16.23 -0.65
N LEU A 158 17.35 15.73 0.59
CA LEU A 158 16.14 15.53 1.36
C LEU A 158 15.43 16.85 1.73
N ALA A 159 16.18 17.91 2.01
CA ALA A 159 15.60 19.23 2.26
C ALA A 159 15.01 19.82 0.97
N LEU A 160 15.70 19.70 -0.16
CA LEU A 160 15.19 20.12 -1.47
C LEU A 160 13.92 19.34 -1.83
N LYS A 161 13.92 18.02 -1.64
CA LYS A 161 12.74 17.15 -1.84
C LYS A 161 11.53 17.59 -1.01
N TRP A 162 11.72 17.86 0.28
CA TRP A 162 10.63 18.37 1.11
C TRP A 162 10.15 19.76 0.68
N SER A 163 11.05 20.61 0.20
CA SER A 163 10.68 21.92 -0.34
C SER A 163 9.81 21.80 -1.58
N LEU A 164 10.19 20.89 -2.48
CA LEU A 164 9.41 20.54 -3.67
C LEU A 164 8.03 19.98 -3.30
N PHE A 165 7.93 19.09 -2.30
CA PHE A 165 6.62 18.66 -1.77
C PHE A 165 5.77 19.83 -1.26
N LEU A 166 6.35 20.72 -0.46
CA LEU A 166 5.62 21.88 0.04
C LEU A 166 5.12 22.77 -1.10
N VAL A 167 5.94 23.01 -2.12
CA VAL A 167 5.50 23.80 -3.27
C VAL A 167 4.39 23.08 -4.02
N GLY A 168 4.55 21.78 -4.30
CA GLY A 168 3.61 20.97 -5.07
C GLY A 168 2.23 20.93 -4.44
N TYR A 169 2.16 20.71 -3.12
CA TYR A 169 0.91 20.70 -2.36
C TYR A 169 0.37 22.09 -1.98
N ASP A 170 0.97 23.17 -2.51
CA ASP A 170 0.64 24.56 -2.17
C ASP A 170 0.68 24.86 -0.65
N ARG A 171 1.72 24.31 0.00
CA ARG A 171 2.05 24.49 1.42
C ARG A 171 3.39 25.19 1.64
N ALA A 172 4.08 25.63 0.59
CA ALA A 172 5.34 26.35 0.75
C ALA A 172 5.11 27.71 1.44
N PRO A 173 5.87 28.05 2.50
CA PRO A 173 5.87 29.41 3.02
C PRO A 173 6.43 30.37 1.97
N ARG A 174 5.95 31.62 1.97
CA ARG A 174 6.45 32.64 1.03
C ARG A 174 7.95 32.83 1.20
N GLY A 175 8.68 32.79 0.09
CA GLY A 175 10.13 32.97 0.09
C GLY A 175 10.89 31.75 0.61
N LEU A 176 10.33 30.55 0.49
CA LEU A 176 10.97 29.30 0.89
C LEU A 176 12.38 29.16 0.28
N PHE A 177 12.54 29.54 -0.99
CA PHE A 177 13.84 29.54 -1.67
C PHE A 177 14.51 30.92 -1.73
N GLY A 178 14.08 31.87 -0.89
CA GLY A 178 14.54 33.26 -0.89
C GLY A 178 13.50 34.24 -1.43
N SER A 179 13.70 35.54 -1.16
CA SER A 179 12.74 36.60 -1.50
C SER A 179 12.85 37.12 -2.94
N THR A 180 13.92 36.77 -3.66
CA THR A 180 14.29 37.41 -4.94
C THR A 180 13.60 36.78 -6.15
N HIS A 181 13.25 35.49 -6.08
CA HIS A 181 12.66 34.75 -7.19
C HIS A 181 11.34 34.11 -6.75
N PRO A 182 10.32 34.12 -7.61
CA PRO A 182 9.11 33.38 -7.33
C PRO A 182 9.41 31.87 -7.31
N ASP A 183 8.77 31.13 -6.41
CA ASP A 183 9.07 29.71 -6.17
C ASP A 183 8.95 28.87 -7.44
N ASP A 184 8.10 29.27 -8.38
CA ASP A 184 7.88 28.56 -9.63
C ASP A 184 9.07 28.60 -10.61
N ALA A 185 9.73 29.75 -10.75
CA ALA A 185 10.93 29.89 -11.57
C ALA A 185 12.03 28.95 -11.08
N LEU A 186 12.17 28.85 -9.76
CA LEU A 186 13.17 28.01 -9.10
C LEU A 186 12.86 26.51 -9.20
N VAL A 187 11.57 26.11 -9.11
CA VAL A 187 11.18 24.72 -9.40
C VAL A 187 11.56 24.34 -10.83
N GLY A 188 11.37 25.25 -11.79
CA GLY A 188 11.81 25.06 -13.17
C GLY A 188 13.32 24.80 -13.28
N GLU A 189 14.14 25.60 -12.58
CA GLU A 189 15.60 25.40 -12.54
C GLU A 189 15.99 24.04 -11.94
N LEU A 190 15.30 23.60 -10.89
CA LEU A 190 15.54 22.30 -10.26
C LEU A 190 15.23 21.10 -11.17
N THR A 191 14.47 21.26 -12.26
CA THR A 191 14.29 20.19 -13.26
C THR A 191 15.58 19.82 -14.00
N ALA A 192 16.59 20.69 -13.97
CA ALA A 192 17.92 20.46 -14.54
C ALA A 192 19.00 20.17 -13.49
N HIS A 193 18.61 19.93 -12.23
CA HIS A 193 19.54 19.68 -11.13
C HIS A 193 20.42 18.43 -11.36
N SER A 194 21.62 18.39 -10.79
CA SER A 194 22.56 17.26 -10.97
C SER A 194 22.05 15.95 -10.34
N SER A 195 21.36 16.07 -9.20
CA SER A 195 20.74 14.94 -8.51
C SER A 195 19.45 14.47 -9.20
N GLU A 196 19.37 13.18 -9.50
CA GLU A 196 18.19 12.53 -10.10
C GLU A 196 16.94 12.70 -9.25
N ILE A 197 17.04 12.49 -7.94
CA ILE A 197 15.86 12.58 -7.05
C ILE A 197 15.30 14.00 -7.02
N VAL A 198 16.17 15.02 -7.04
CA VAL A 198 15.73 16.42 -7.07
C VAL A 198 15.03 16.74 -8.39
N ARG A 199 15.56 16.28 -9.53
CA ARG A 199 14.90 16.43 -10.83
C ARG A 199 13.54 15.74 -10.87
N GLU A 200 13.46 14.50 -10.39
CA GLU A 200 12.22 13.73 -10.33
C GLU A 200 11.13 14.52 -9.60
N TYR A 201 11.43 14.97 -8.38
CA TYR A 201 10.45 15.69 -7.56
C TYR A 201 10.20 17.11 -8.06
N ALA A 202 11.13 17.74 -8.79
CA ALA A 202 10.89 19.03 -9.42
C ALA A 202 9.86 18.91 -10.55
N VAL A 203 10.00 17.89 -11.41
CA VAL A 203 9.01 17.62 -12.46
C VAL A 203 7.67 17.19 -11.85
N TRP A 204 7.68 16.34 -10.81
CA TRP A 204 6.46 16.02 -10.05
C TRP A 204 5.79 17.28 -9.49
N THR A 205 6.55 18.25 -8.97
CA THR A 205 6.01 19.51 -8.43
C THR A 205 5.31 20.34 -9.50
N LEU A 206 5.90 20.43 -10.70
CA LEU A 206 5.25 21.08 -11.84
C LEU A 206 3.95 20.37 -12.25
N TRP A 207 3.93 19.03 -12.15
CA TRP A 207 2.76 18.22 -12.45
C TRP A 207 1.68 18.30 -11.35
N GLU A 208 2.05 18.33 -10.08
CA GLU A 208 1.10 18.33 -8.96
C GLU A 208 0.40 19.69 -8.81
N ARG A 209 1.16 20.79 -8.88
CA ARG A 209 0.63 22.12 -8.55
C ARG A 209 -0.32 22.66 -9.62
N ASP A 210 -1.52 23.04 -9.21
CA ASP A 210 -2.44 23.78 -10.08
C ASP A 210 -1.81 25.10 -10.56
N GLY A 211 -2.00 25.41 -11.84
CA GLY A 211 -1.39 26.58 -12.50
C GLY A 211 0.07 26.40 -12.92
N PHE A 212 0.69 25.27 -12.60
CA PHE A 212 1.99 24.88 -13.17
C PHE A 212 1.76 23.94 -14.35
N GLY A 213 2.75 23.84 -15.24
CA GLY A 213 2.66 23.10 -16.49
C GLY A 213 4.01 22.90 -17.16
N PHE A 214 3.98 22.28 -18.33
CA PHE A 214 5.17 21.90 -19.09
C PHE A 214 6.03 23.11 -19.50
N ALA A 215 5.41 24.26 -19.79
CA ALA A 215 6.11 25.50 -20.14
C ALA A 215 7.13 25.99 -19.09
N ARG A 216 7.04 25.51 -17.84
CA ARG A 216 7.97 25.85 -16.74
C ARG A 216 9.14 24.88 -16.62
N SER A 217 9.10 23.76 -17.32
CA SER A 217 10.21 22.79 -17.35
C SER A 217 11.39 23.35 -18.12
N ARG A 218 12.62 23.12 -17.63
CA ARG A 218 13.85 23.37 -18.40
C ARG A 218 14.23 22.19 -19.29
N VAL A 219 13.59 21.05 -19.11
CA VAL A 219 13.77 19.84 -19.92
C VAL A 219 12.69 19.81 -21.00
N LYS A 220 13.11 19.82 -22.27
CA LYS A 220 12.23 19.64 -23.42
C LYS A 220 11.78 18.20 -23.54
N LEU A 221 10.60 17.98 -24.13
CA LEU A 221 10.05 16.63 -24.30
C LEU A 221 10.91 15.78 -25.24
N GLU A 222 11.50 16.39 -26.28
CA GLU A 222 12.45 15.74 -27.20
C GLU A 222 13.66 15.14 -26.46
N ASP A 223 14.09 15.78 -25.37
CA ASP A 223 15.23 15.36 -24.56
C ASP A 223 14.86 14.37 -23.46
N ALA A 224 13.59 13.95 -23.36
CA ALA A 224 13.13 13.03 -22.32
C ALA A 224 13.89 11.71 -22.35
N HIS A 225 14.27 11.20 -23.52
CA HIS A 225 15.06 9.97 -23.67
C HIS A 225 16.43 10.01 -22.98
N LYS A 226 16.97 11.20 -22.70
CA LYS A 226 18.24 11.41 -21.98
C LYS A 226 18.06 11.39 -20.46
N GLN A 227 16.83 11.39 -19.97
CA GLN A 227 16.52 11.44 -18.55
C GLN A 227 16.38 10.04 -17.96
N PRO A 228 16.67 9.87 -16.66
CA PRO A 228 16.42 8.61 -15.96
C PRO A 228 14.94 8.20 -16.00
N PRO A 229 14.62 6.89 -15.89
CA PRO A 229 13.24 6.40 -15.97
C PRO A 229 12.27 7.04 -14.97
N SER A 230 12.74 7.35 -13.76
CA SER A 230 12.00 8.05 -12.70
C SER A 230 11.55 9.45 -13.14
N VAL A 231 12.44 10.20 -13.78
CA VAL A 231 12.19 11.55 -14.30
C VAL A 231 11.30 11.49 -15.55
N LYS A 232 11.56 10.56 -16.48
CA LYS A 232 10.72 10.35 -17.68
C LYS A 232 9.26 10.11 -17.33
N LYS A 233 9.00 9.26 -16.33
CA LYS A 233 7.65 8.96 -15.83
C LYS A 233 6.86 10.22 -15.47
N TRP A 234 7.49 11.19 -14.81
CA TRP A 234 6.83 12.45 -14.45
C TRP A 234 6.81 13.46 -15.59
N LEU A 235 7.84 13.48 -16.45
CA LEU A 235 7.86 14.34 -17.64
C LEU A 235 6.70 14.00 -18.58
N TYR A 236 6.44 12.71 -18.80
CA TYR A 236 5.30 12.25 -19.60
C TYR A 236 3.96 12.66 -19.01
N GLN A 237 3.79 12.52 -17.69
CA GLN A 237 2.58 13.00 -17.01
C GLN A 237 2.43 14.52 -17.08
N LEU A 238 3.53 15.27 -16.95
CA LEU A 238 3.53 16.73 -17.09
C LEU A 238 3.16 17.16 -18.51
N ALA A 239 3.69 16.48 -19.53
CA ALA A 239 3.35 16.72 -20.92
C ALA A 239 1.85 16.48 -21.16
N LEU A 240 1.29 15.41 -20.60
CA LEU A 240 -0.13 15.10 -20.69
C LEU A 240 -1.03 16.05 -19.86
N LYS A 241 -0.51 16.69 -18.82
CA LYS A 241 -1.24 17.72 -18.06
C LYS A 241 -1.46 18.99 -18.88
N THR A 242 -0.46 19.41 -19.65
CA THR A 242 -0.51 20.58 -20.53
C THR A 242 -0.01 20.19 -21.92
N PRO A 243 -0.82 19.43 -22.70
CA PRO A 243 -0.38 18.82 -23.96
C PRO A 243 0.02 19.85 -25.01
N ASP A 244 -0.60 21.03 -25.02
CA ASP A 244 -0.31 22.05 -26.00
C ASP A 244 1.03 22.75 -25.71
N ASP A 245 1.36 23.01 -24.43
CA ASP A 245 2.68 23.52 -24.00
C ASP A 245 3.81 22.52 -24.29
N ALA A 246 3.49 21.23 -24.30
CA ALA A 246 4.42 20.15 -24.58
C ALA A 246 4.48 19.76 -26.06
N GLU A 247 3.69 20.43 -26.91
CA GLU A 247 3.53 20.11 -28.33
C GLU A 247 3.19 18.62 -28.58
N LEU A 248 2.38 18.03 -27.69
CA LEU A 248 2.06 16.60 -27.71
C LEU A 248 1.04 16.26 -28.80
N THR A 249 1.54 15.64 -29.87
CA THR A 249 0.75 15.09 -30.98
C THR A 249 0.41 13.61 -30.78
N PRO A 250 -0.58 13.06 -31.50
CA PRO A 250 -0.86 11.62 -31.48
C PRO A 250 0.35 10.76 -31.88
N ASP A 251 1.13 11.20 -32.87
CA ASP A 251 2.33 10.48 -33.33
C ASP A 251 3.41 10.48 -32.24
N LEU A 252 3.62 11.62 -31.56
CA LEU A 252 4.55 11.68 -30.46
C LEU A 252 4.10 10.81 -29.29
N LEU A 253 2.80 10.80 -28.96
CA LEU A 253 2.26 9.88 -27.95
C LEU A 253 2.54 8.41 -28.29
N GLU A 254 2.35 8.03 -29.55
CA GLU A 254 2.65 6.68 -30.03
C GLU A 254 4.15 6.36 -29.92
N ASP A 255 5.04 7.32 -30.19
CA ASP A 255 6.49 7.12 -29.98
C ASP A 255 6.85 6.98 -28.50
N LEU A 256 6.31 7.84 -27.63
CA LEU A 256 6.54 7.76 -26.18
C LEU A 256 6.01 6.46 -25.57
N SER A 257 4.93 5.91 -26.12
CA SER A 257 4.38 4.62 -25.68
C SER A 257 5.24 3.40 -26.04
N ARG A 258 6.32 3.61 -26.80
CA ARG A 258 7.34 2.59 -27.12
C ARG A 258 8.63 2.77 -26.32
N ASP A 259 8.64 3.66 -25.32
CA ASP A 259 9.79 3.83 -24.41
C ASP A 259 10.21 2.46 -23.83
N ALA A 260 11.52 2.18 -23.81
CA ALA A 260 12.04 0.91 -23.32
C ALA A 260 11.72 0.66 -21.84
N ASP A 261 11.60 1.72 -21.04
CA ASP A 261 11.37 1.63 -19.60
C ASP A 261 9.88 1.53 -19.26
N ALA A 262 9.47 0.37 -18.72
CA ALA A 262 8.09 0.12 -18.30
C ALA A 262 7.59 1.15 -17.26
N SER A 263 8.46 1.65 -16.38
CA SER A 263 8.11 2.70 -15.39
C SER A 263 7.73 4.03 -16.06
N ALA A 264 8.43 4.39 -17.15
CA ALA A 264 8.12 5.60 -17.91
C ALA A 264 6.78 5.43 -18.66
N ARG A 265 6.59 4.28 -19.32
CA ARG A 265 5.32 3.89 -19.96
C ARG A 265 4.14 3.87 -18.98
N GLU A 266 4.34 3.40 -17.75
CA GLU A 266 3.32 3.41 -16.68
C GLU A 266 2.89 4.86 -16.37
N GLY A 267 3.83 5.80 -16.27
CA GLY A 267 3.53 7.22 -16.10
C GLY A 267 2.74 7.80 -17.27
N LEU A 268 3.17 7.51 -18.50
CA LEU A 268 2.47 7.94 -19.71
C LEU A 268 1.03 7.42 -19.74
N ALA A 269 0.82 6.12 -19.51
CA ALA A 269 -0.49 5.49 -19.48
C ALA A 269 -1.40 6.13 -18.42
N ARG A 270 -0.87 6.40 -17.22
CA ARG A 270 -1.61 7.05 -16.14
C ARG A 270 -2.06 8.46 -16.52
N GLY A 271 -1.18 9.27 -17.12
CA GLY A 271 -1.53 10.63 -17.56
C GLY A 271 -2.56 10.61 -18.70
N ALA A 272 -2.42 9.66 -19.63
CA ALA A 272 -3.22 9.60 -20.85
C ALA A 272 -4.69 9.29 -20.56
N ALA A 273 -4.98 8.64 -19.43
CA ALA A 273 -6.33 8.42 -18.92
C ALA A 273 -7.18 9.70 -18.87
N SER A 274 -6.56 10.84 -18.52
CA SER A 274 -7.27 12.13 -18.43
C SER A 274 -7.61 12.74 -19.79
N LEU A 275 -6.94 12.29 -20.85
CA LEU A 275 -7.10 12.76 -22.24
C LEU A 275 -7.64 11.67 -23.17
N ALA A 276 -8.31 10.65 -22.60
CA ALA A 276 -8.79 9.51 -23.36
C ALA A 276 -9.61 9.94 -24.59
N THR A 277 -10.47 10.95 -24.48
CA THR A 277 -11.26 11.45 -25.61
C THR A 277 -10.43 12.01 -26.76
N ARG A 278 -9.22 12.52 -26.51
CA ARG A 278 -8.30 13.08 -27.53
C ARG A 278 -7.46 12.00 -28.21
N PHE A 279 -7.12 10.94 -27.48
CA PHE A 279 -6.13 9.94 -27.93
C PHE A 279 -6.66 8.51 -27.97
N GLU A 280 -7.98 8.29 -27.84
CA GLU A 280 -8.56 6.97 -27.61
C GLU A 280 -8.13 5.90 -28.62
N PRO A 281 -8.14 6.15 -29.95
CA PRO A 281 -7.75 5.11 -30.91
C PRO A 281 -6.33 4.60 -30.65
N GLY A 282 -5.38 5.52 -30.42
CA GLY A 282 -3.99 5.17 -30.09
C GLY A 282 -3.87 4.44 -28.75
N LEU A 283 -4.68 4.80 -27.75
CA LEU A 283 -4.70 4.09 -26.46
C LEU A 283 -5.25 2.67 -26.57
N CYS A 284 -6.26 2.44 -27.41
CA CYS A 284 -6.77 1.10 -27.68
C CYS A 284 -5.72 0.25 -28.42
N ASP A 285 -5.03 0.82 -29.40
CA ASP A 285 -3.97 0.12 -30.14
C ASP A 285 -2.79 -0.20 -29.23
N TRP A 286 -2.35 0.76 -28.40
CA TRP A 286 -1.34 0.54 -27.38
C TRP A 286 -1.75 -0.57 -26.39
N LEU A 287 -2.98 -0.54 -25.87
CA LEU A 287 -3.46 -1.56 -24.93
C LEU A 287 -3.38 -2.98 -25.50
N ARG A 288 -3.58 -3.17 -26.81
CA ARG A 288 -3.49 -4.49 -27.45
C ARG A 288 -2.06 -5.02 -27.56
N ARG A 289 -1.07 -4.14 -27.67
CA ARG A 289 0.35 -4.50 -27.84
C ARG A 289 1.21 -4.36 -26.58
N GLU A 290 0.65 -3.83 -25.49
CA GLU A 290 1.40 -3.67 -24.24
C GLU A 290 1.49 -5.00 -23.47
N ASP A 291 2.73 -5.43 -23.23
CA ASP A 291 3.05 -6.66 -22.53
C ASP A 291 3.27 -6.43 -21.02
N ASP A 292 3.64 -5.22 -20.60
CA ASP A 292 3.79 -4.93 -19.17
C ASP A 292 2.40 -4.84 -18.51
N GLU A 293 2.14 -5.78 -17.60
CA GLU A 293 0.87 -5.91 -16.88
C GLU A 293 0.44 -4.58 -16.23
N LEU A 294 1.40 -3.78 -15.77
CA LEU A 294 1.10 -2.60 -14.98
C LEU A 294 0.74 -1.42 -15.84
N VAL A 295 1.46 -1.24 -16.94
CA VAL A 295 1.09 -0.27 -17.98
C VAL A 295 -0.28 -0.61 -18.55
N ARG A 296 -0.50 -1.90 -18.87
CA ARG A 296 -1.78 -2.42 -19.36
C ARG A 296 -2.93 -2.13 -18.37
N LEU A 297 -2.71 -2.32 -17.07
CA LEU A 297 -3.69 -2.01 -16.05
C LEU A 297 -4.01 -0.52 -15.91
N GLU A 298 -3.02 0.38 -16.05
CA GLU A 298 -3.26 1.83 -16.05
C GLU A 298 -4.09 2.25 -17.29
N LEU A 299 -3.80 1.68 -18.47
CA LEU A 299 -4.58 1.91 -19.70
C LEU A 299 -6.03 1.44 -19.55
N LEU A 300 -6.23 0.21 -19.05
CA LEU A 300 -7.55 -0.36 -18.80
C LEU A 300 -8.38 0.52 -17.85
N GLU A 301 -7.78 0.95 -16.75
CA GLU A 301 -8.43 1.80 -15.76
C GLU A 301 -8.74 3.19 -16.32
N GLY A 302 -7.84 3.78 -17.12
CA GLY A 302 -8.07 5.06 -17.77
C GLY A 302 -9.22 5.02 -18.77
N LEU A 303 -9.23 4.01 -19.65
CA LEU A 303 -10.30 3.81 -20.63
C LEU A 303 -11.64 3.49 -19.96
N ALA A 304 -11.65 2.69 -18.89
CA ALA A 304 -12.87 2.35 -18.16
C ALA A 304 -13.49 3.55 -17.42
N ARG A 305 -12.69 4.50 -16.96
CA ARG A 305 -13.16 5.74 -16.34
C ARG A 305 -13.77 6.73 -17.32
N ASN A 306 -13.41 6.66 -18.61
CA ASN A 306 -13.88 7.61 -19.62
C ASN A 306 -15.40 7.41 -19.87
N PRO A 307 -16.26 8.38 -19.52
CA PRO A 307 -17.69 8.27 -19.79
C PRO A 307 -18.04 8.44 -21.27
N HIS A 308 -17.17 9.08 -22.06
CA HIS A 308 -17.37 9.41 -23.47
C HIS A 308 -16.59 8.48 -24.42
N ARG A 309 -16.31 7.26 -23.97
CA ARG A 309 -15.55 6.29 -24.76
C ARG A 309 -16.31 5.81 -26.00
N SER A 310 -15.59 5.42 -27.04
CA SER A 310 -16.15 4.83 -28.25
C SER A 310 -16.70 3.42 -28.00
N GLU A 311 -17.50 2.93 -28.96
CA GLU A 311 -17.98 1.56 -29.00
C GLU A 311 -16.83 0.55 -29.10
N ALA A 312 -15.77 0.88 -29.87
CA ALA A 312 -14.59 0.04 -30.01
C ALA A 312 -13.84 -0.14 -28.68
N ALA A 313 -13.65 0.96 -27.92
CA ALA A 313 -13.07 0.90 -26.58
C ALA A 313 -13.95 0.12 -25.61
N THR A 314 -15.28 0.30 -25.69
CA THR A 314 -16.24 -0.45 -24.87
C THR A 314 -16.18 -1.95 -25.15
N GLY A 315 -16.18 -2.36 -26.41
CA GLY A 315 -16.04 -3.77 -26.80
C GLY A 315 -14.75 -4.37 -26.27
N LEU A 316 -13.61 -3.68 -26.45
CA LEU A 316 -12.32 -4.13 -25.93
C LEU A 316 -12.32 -4.33 -24.41
N LEU A 317 -12.91 -3.41 -23.65
CA LEU A 317 -12.99 -3.52 -22.19
C LEU A 317 -13.91 -4.66 -21.74
N LEU A 318 -15.02 -4.88 -22.44
CA LEU A 318 -15.93 -6.01 -22.17
C LEU A 318 -15.27 -7.36 -22.47
N ASP A 319 -14.49 -7.44 -23.55
CA ASP A 319 -13.74 -8.65 -23.92
C ASP A 319 -12.67 -8.97 -22.87
N VAL A 320 -11.90 -7.98 -22.44
CA VAL A 320 -10.91 -8.13 -21.37
C VAL A 320 -11.57 -8.54 -20.05
N TYR A 321 -12.70 -7.92 -19.70
CA TYR A 321 -13.41 -8.24 -18.46
C TYR A 321 -14.01 -9.66 -18.47
N SER A 322 -14.60 -10.08 -19.60
CA SER A 322 -15.26 -11.38 -19.75
C SER A 322 -14.27 -12.54 -19.86
N SER A 323 -13.06 -12.30 -20.38
CA SER A 323 -12.01 -13.32 -20.47
C SER A 323 -11.21 -13.51 -19.19
N GLY A 324 -11.22 -12.54 -18.27
CA GLY A 324 -10.51 -12.61 -17.00
C GLY A 324 -11.20 -13.50 -15.95
N ASP A 325 -10.42 -14.15 -15.09
CA ASP A 325 -10.97 -14.84 -13.93
C ASP A 325 -11.71 -13.85 -13.01
N ALA A 326 -12.87 -14.23 -12.49
CA ALA A 326 -13.70 -13.43 -11.59
C ALA A 326 -12.94 -12.91 -10.37
N SER A 327 -11.91 -13.64 -9.92
CA SER A 327 -11.06 -13.26 -8.79
C SER A 327 -9.89 -12.34 -9.16
N SER A 328 -9.63 -12.13 -10.46
CA SER A 328 -8.42 -11.49 -10.96
C SER A 328 -8.31 -10.01 -10.54
N PRO A 329 -7.09 -9.51 -10.29
CA PRO A 329 -6.85 -8.10 -10.00
C PRO A 329 -7.36 -7.17 -11.11
N GLU A 330 -7.25 -7.59 -12.38
CA GLU A 330 -7.73 -6.83 -13.54
C GLU A 330 -9.23 -6.59 -13.47
N ARG A 331 -10.04 -7.64 -13.24
CA ARG A 331 -11.51 -7.50 -13.17
C ARG A 331 -11.93 -6.62 -12.00
N LYS A 332 -11.31 -6.79 -10.83
CA LYS A 332 -11.60 -5.93 -9.67
C LYS A 332 -11.27 -4.47 -9.97
N ARG A 333 -10.13 -4.20 -10.60
CA ARG A 333 -9.68 -2.85 -10.95
C ARG A 333 -10.58 -2.21 -12.02
N LEU A 334 -10.96 -2.96 -13.06
CA LEU A 334 -11.91 -2.50 -14.08
C LEU A 334 -13.28 -2.19 -13.49
N LEU A 335 -13.80 -3.04 -12.60
CA LEU A 335 -15.08 -2.81 -11.94
C LEU A 335 -15.05 -1.51 -11.12
N VAL A 336 -14.00 -1.30 -10.33
CA VAL A 336 -13.81 -0.07 -9.55
C VAL A 336 -13.66 1.14 -10.47
N ALA A 337 -12.84 1.05 -11.52
CA ALA A 337 -12.59 2.13 -12.47
C ALA A 337 -13.86 2.58 -13.22
N ALA A 338 -14.73 1.64 -13.55
CA ALA A 338 -15.98 1.90 -14.25
C ALA A 338 -17.06 2.54 -13.37
N THR A 339 -16.86 2.66 -12.05
CA THR A 339 -17.86 3.21 -11.12
C THR A 339 -18.35 4.58 -11.59
N GLY A 340 -19.67 4.74 -11.68
CA GLY A 340 -20.30 5.97 -12.18
C GLY A 340 -20.41 6.06 -13.71
N THR A 341 -19.99 5.03 -14.45
CA THR A 341 -20.16 4.92 -15.91
C THR A 341 -21.17 3.81 -16.27
N GLN A 342 -21.66 3.81 -17.51
CA GLN A 342 -22.51 2.73 -18.03
C GLN A 342 -21.81 1.35 -18.03
N LEU A 343 -20.49 1.32 -18.12
CA LEU A 343 -19.70 0.08 -18.17
C LEU A 343 -19.81 -0.72 -16.87
N TYR A 344 -19.98 -0.02 -15.73
CA TYR A 344 -20.16 -0.68 -14.43
C TYR A 344 -21.38 -1.61 -14.43
N GLY A 345 -22.50 -1.16 -14.99
CA GLY A 345 -23.71 -1.98 -15.10
C GLY A 345 -23.48 -3.23 -15.95
N GLN A 346 -22.76 -3.08 -17.06
CA GLN A 346 -22.42 -4.20 -17.96
C GLN A 346 -21.49 -5.21 -17.29
N PHE A 347 -20.44 -4.74 -16.58
CA PHE A 347 -19.56 -5.60 -15.80
C PHE A 347 -20.29 -6.37 -14.70
N ARG A 348 -21.22 -5.71 -14.00
CA ARG A 348 -22.06 -6.37 -12.97
C ARG A 348 -22.97 -7.45 -13.58
N GLN A 349 -23.57 -7.20 -14.74
CA GLN A 349 -24.39 -8.18 -15.46
C GLN A 349 -23.58 -9.42 -15.84
N ILE A 350 -22.36 -9.24 -16.36
CA ILE A 350 -21.45 -10.35 -16.67
C ILE A 350 -21.15 -11.17 -15.40
N GLY A 351 -20.75 -10.51 -14.31
CA GLY A 351 -20.45 -11.20 -13.04
C GLY A 351 -21.66 -11.94 -12.46
N GLN A 352 -22.86 -11.38 -12.58
CA GLN A 352 -24.11 -12.03 -12.14
C GLN A 352 -24.45 -13.26 -12.99
N ALA A 353 -24.30 -13.16 -14.32
CA ALA A 353 -24.56 -14.26 -15.24
C ALA A 353 -23.61 -15.46 -14.99
N GLU A 354 -22.32 -15.18 -14.73
CA GLU A 354 -21.33 -16.20 -14.37
C GLU A 354 -21.67 -16.90 -13.04
N LEU A 355 -22.10 -16.14 -12.02
CA LEU A 355 -22.53 -16.69 -10.75
C LEU A 355 -23.77 -17.58 -10.92
N ALA A 356 -24.77 -17.12 -11.67
CA ALA A 356 -25.97 -17.89 -11.95
C ALA A 356 -25.66 -19.19 -12.71
N GLY A 357 -24.76 -19.13 -13.71
CA GLY A 357 -24.29 -20.31 -14.44
C GLY A 357 -23.58 -21.32 -13.55
N ARG A 358 -22.75 -20.86 -12.60
CA ARG A 358 -22.07 -21.73 -11.61
C ARG A 358 -23.06 -22.36 -10.63
N SER A 359 -24.07 -21.62 -10.18
CA SER A 359 -25.13 -22.14 -9.31
C SER A 359 -26.00 -23.18 -10.02
N ALA A 360 -26.33 -22.96 -11.30
CA ALA A 360 -27.07 -23.92 -12.11
C ALA A 360 -26.25 -25.20 -12.39
N ALA A 361 -24.94 -25.07 -12.64
CA ALA A 361 -24.05 -26.21 -12.82
C ALA A 361 -23.78 -27.02 -11.53
N LYS A 362 -24.04 -26.45 -10.35
CA LYS A 362 -23.95 -27.11 -9.04
C LYS A 362 -25.30 -27.62 -8.50
N LEU A 363 -26.38 -27.50 -9.27
CA LEU A 363 -27.72 -27.95 -8.89
C LEU A 363 -28.03 -29.40 -9.30
N ASP A 364 -27.00 -30.20 -9.59
CA ASP A 364 -27.07 -31.66 -9.57
C ASP A 364 -26.50 -32.13 -8.22
N PHE A 365 -27.34 -32.81 -7.42
CA PHE A 365 -27.16 -33.32 -6.04
C PHE A 365 -27.85 -32.55 -4.90
N ALA A 366 -28.81 -33.27 -4.29
CA ALA A 366 -29.68 -32.92 -3.18
C ALA A 366 -28.95 -32.83 -1.82
N ALA A 367 -28.12 -31.80 -1.62
CA ALA A 367 -27.65 -31.43 -0.29
C ALA A 367 -27.70 -29.89 -0.11
N PRO A 368 -28.05 -29.39 1.09
CA PRO A 368 -28.03 -27.96 1.37
C PRO A 368 -26.58 -27.46 1.31
N VAL A 369 -26.25 -26.73 0.25
CA VAL A 369 -24.96 -26.06 0.10
C VAL A 369 -24.95 -24.85 1.02
N ILE A 370 -24.21 -24.94 2.13
CA ILE A 370 -23.72 -23.75 2.83
C ILE A 370 -22.60 -23.18 1.95
N LEU A 371 -22.91 -22.10 1.24
CA LEU A 371 -21.95 -21.33 0.46
C LEU A 371 -21.01 -20.58 1.42
N GLN A 372 -19.97 -21.26 1.88
CA GLN A 372 -18.84 -20.61 2.53
C GLN A 372 -17.93 -20.06 1.41
N VAL A 373 -18.26 -18.86 0.93
CA VAL A 373 -17.38 -18.10 0.04
C VAL A 373 -16.36 -17.40 0.92
N GLU A 374 -15.14 -17.92 0.95
CA GLU A 374 -13.99 -17.20 1.49
C GLU A 374 -13.82 -15.89 0.72
N ASN A 375 -13.90 -14.77 1.46
CA ASN A 375 -13.78 -13.36 1.05
C ASN A 375 -15.11 -12.64 0.72
N LEU A 376 -15.54 -11.81 1.69
CA LEU A 376 -16.48 -10.70 1.57
C LEU A 376 -17.79 -10.99 0.82
N ILE A 377 -18.79 -11.43 1.58
CA ILE A 377 -20.20 -11.27 1.20
C ILE A 377 -20.55 -9.79 1.37
N MET A 378 -20.55 -9.01 0.28
CA MET A 378 -21.34 -7.78 0.20
C MET A 378 -22.74 -8.18 -0.26
N ASN A 379 -23.63 -8.48 0.68
CA ASN A 379 -25.06 -8.54 0.39
C ASN A 379 -25.72 -7.22 0.80
N ASP A 380 -26.44 -6.65 -0.16
CA ASP A 380 -27.29 -5.48 -0.02
C ASP A 380 -28.53 -5.88 0.80
N SER A 381 -28.46 -5.73 2.13
CA SER A 381 -29.58 -5.56 3.06
C SER A 381 -29.09 -5.46 4.51
N SER A 382 -29.14 -4.25 5.07
CA SER A 382 -29.11 -3.93 6.51
C SER A 382 -28.09 -4.68 7.39
N ILE A 383 -26.92 -4.08 7.59
CA ILE A 383 -26.02 -4.45 8.70
C ILE A 383 -26.66 -3.97 10.00
N HIS A 384 -27.09 -4.91 10.84
CA HIS A 384 -27.29 -4.67 12.27
C HIS A 384 -25.92 -4.52 12.91
N ALA A 385 -25.55 -3.28 13.23
CA ALA A 385 -24.39 -2.97 14.05
C ALA A 385 -24.67 -3.36 15.50
N GLY A 386 -24.00 -4.40 15.99
CA GLY A 386 -24.13 -4.85 17.38
C GLY A 386 -23.58 -6.26 17.58
N GLY A 387 -22.27 -6.42 17.49
CA GLY A 387 -21.59 -7.67 17.82
C GLY A 387 -20.08 -7.51 17.67
N ASP A 388 -19.35 -7.58 18.78
CA ASP A 388 -17.90 -7.46 18.89
C ASP A 388 -17.16 -8.30 17.83
N VAL A 389 -16.51 -7.63 16.89
CA VAL A 389 -15.50 -8.24 16.01
C VAL A 389 -14.15 -7.97 16.64
N ASN A 390 -13.70 -8.96 17.42
CA ASN A 390 -12.35 -9.01 17.97
C ASN A 390 -11.38 -9.19 16.78
N ALA A 391 -10.61 -8.14 16.49
CA ALA A 391 -9.68 -8.10 15.37
C ALA A 391 -8.48 -9.03 15.61
N GLN A 392 -8.44 -10.18 14.95
CA GLN A 392 -7.26 -11.05 14.87
C GLN A 392 -6.28 -10.52 13.80
N ILE A 393 -5.01 -10.43 14.21
CA ILE A 393 -3.92 -9.67 13.59
C ILE A 393 -2.99 -10.64 12.86
N LEU A 394 -2.85 -10.50 11.53
CA LEU A 394 -1.89 -11.24 10.71
C LEU A 394 -0.50 -10.57 10.74
N ASN A 395 0.43 -11.09 11.54
CA ASN A 395 1.88 -10.82 11.46
C ASN A 395 2.65 -12.07 11.91
N SER A 396 3.46 -12.69 11.04
CA SER A 396 4.26 -13.92 11.33
C SER A 396 3.45 -15.17 11.83
N GLY A 397 2.19 -14.97 12.22
CA GLY A 397 1.31 -15.93 12.86
C GLY A 397 0.66 -16.95 11.93
N THR A 398 0.84 -16.96 10.61
CA THR A 398 -0.01 -17.84 9.78
C THR A 398 0.11 -19.33 10.12
N MET A 399 1.24 -19.79 10.66
CA MET A 399 1.39 -21.19 11.11
C MET A 399 1.24 -21.34 12.63
N ILE A 400 1.84 -20.45 13.45
CA ILE A 400 1.70 -20.52 14.93
C ILE A 400 0.27 -20.19 15.38
N GLU A 401 -0.39 -19.23 14.74
CA GLU A 401 -1.79 -18.88 14.98
C GLU A 401 -2.75 -19.94 14.43
N SER A 402 -2.44 -20.53 13.27
CA SER A 402 -3.19 -21.69 12.75
C SER A 402 -3.09 -22.89 13.70
N ALA A 403 -1.88 -23.18 14.19
CA ALA A 403 -1.64 -24.17 15.22
C ALA A 403 -2.36 -23.83 16.53
N ASN A 404 -2.30 -22.57 16.99
CA ASN A 404 -3.00 -22.12 18.20
C ASN A 404 -4.51 -22.26 18.06
N ASN A 405 -5.08 -21.88 16.92
CA ASN A 405 -6.51 -22.06 16.62
C ASN A 405 -6.89 -23.54 16.58
N ALA A 406 -6.06 -24.41 16.01
CA ALA A 406 -6.28 -25.85 16.02
C ALA A 406 -6.25 -26.41 17.45
N VAL A 407 -5.28 -25.98 18.28
CA VAL A 407 -5.15 -26.38 19.69
C VAL A 407 -6.33 -25.89 20.53
N GLN A 408 -6.83 -24.68 20.29
CA GLN A 408 -7.99 -24.15 21.02
C GLN A 408 -9.29 -24.90 20.71
N ARG A 409 -9.40 -25.53 19.53
CA ARG A 409 -10.55 -26.36 19.12
C ARG A 409 -10.52 -27.79 19.67
N ILE A 410 -9.48 -28.18 20.40
CA ILE A 410 -9.43 -29.48 21.08
C ILE A 410 -10.42 -29.44 22.25
N GLU A 411 -11.46 -30.26 22.16
CA GLU A 411 -12.50 -30.40 23.18
C GLU A 411 -12.54 -31.84 23.75
N GLY A 412 -13.10 -32.00 24.96
CA GLY A 412 -13.43 -33.33 25.52
C GLY A 412 -12.24 -34.14 26.02
N SER A 413 -12.10 -35.40 25.56
CA SER A 413 -11.16 -36.41 26.08
C SER A 413 -9.67 -36.13 25.82
N HIS A 414 -9.33 -35.01 25.18
CA HIS A 414 -7.99 -34.66 24.73
C HIS A 414 -7.37 -33.46 25.47
N LEU A 415 -7.85 -33.15 26.69
CA LEU A 415 -7.33 -32.02 27.48
C LEU A 415 -5.81 -32.09 27.75
N ALA A 416 -5.28 -33.29 28.00
CA ALA A 416 -3.84 -33.49 28.18
C ALA A 416 -3.04 -33.18 26.91
N ASP A 417 -3.59 -33.46 25.72
CA ASP A 417 -2.98 -33.11 24.44
C ASP A 417 -2.95 -31.57 24.29
N LYS A 418 -4.04 -30.89 24.65
CA LYS A 418 -4.16 -29.44 24.60
C LYS A 418 -3.10 -28.73 25.44
N GLU A 419 -2.95 -29.09 26.72
CA GLU A 419 -2.00 -28.43 27.64
C GLU A 419 -0.55 -28.51 27.14
N ILE A 420 -0.17 -29.64 26.55
CA ILE A 420 1.19 -29.87 26.03
C ILE A 420 1.41 -29.07 24.74
N LEU A 421 0.45 -29.07 23.82
CA LEU A 421 0.54 -28.30 22.59
C LEU A 421 0.55 -26.79 22.85
N GLU A 422 -0.21 -26.29 23.84
CA GLU A 422 -0.15 -24.90 24.30
C GLU A 422 1.22 -24.53 24.87
N SER A 423 1.81 -25.44 25.65
CA SER A 423 3.15 -25.25 26.21
C SER A 423 4.23 -25.18 25.12
N ILE A 424 4.11 -26.01 24.08
CA ILE A 424 5.01 -25.98 22.90
C ILE A 424 4.85 -24.67 22.13
N LEU A 425 3.62 -24.21 21.88
CA LEU A 425 3.36 -22.96 21.15
C LEU A 425 3.88 -21.74 21.90
N LYS A 426 3.68 -21.70 23.22
CA LYS A 426 4.21 -20.63 24.07
C LYS A 426 5.73 -20.58 24.00
N TRP A 427 6.39 -21.73 24.06
CA TRP A 427 7.84 -21.79 23.91
C TRP A 427 8.31 -21.38 22.52
N LEU A 428 7.62 -21.78 21.45
CA LEU A 428 7.96 -21.35 20.09
C LEU A 428 7.93 -19.82 19.96
N GLN A 429 6.91 -19.18 20.54
CA GLN A 429 6.76 -17.72 20.57
C GLN A 429 7.92 -17.04 21.33
N ASP A 430 8.30 -17.58 22.49
CA ASP A 430 9.35 -17.03 23.34
C ASP A 430 10.78 -17.39 22.85
N SER A 431 10.91 -18.37 21.95
CA SER A 431 12.20 -18.89 21.49
C SER A 431 12.88 -18.00 20.44
N LYS A 432 14.22 -18.02 20.45
CA LYS A 432 15.09 -17.35 19.46
C LYS A 432 15.52 -18.25 18.31
N ILE A 433 14.80 -19.35 18.04
CA ILE A 433 15.11 -20.26 16.94
C ILE A 433 14.76 -19.62 15.59
N ALA A 434 15.29 -20.16 14.49
CA ALA A 434 15.03 -19.59 13.16
C ALA A 434 13.54 -19.73 12.78
N GLU A 435 12.97 -18.74 12.08
CA GLU A 435 11.54 -18.74 11.73
C GLU A 435 11.12 -19.94 10.87
N ALA A 436 12.04 -20.48 10.05
CA ALA A 436 11.80 -21.71 9.29
C ALA A 436 11.58 -22.93 10.22
N GLU A 437 12.39 -23.05 11.28
CA GLU A 437 12.26 -24.12 12.27
C GLU A 437 10.97 -23.93 13.10
N LYS A 438 10.63 -22.69 13.45
CA LYS A 438 9.34 -22.38 14.12
C LYS A 438 8.15 -22.82 13.26
N ALA A 439 8.20 -22.56 11.96
CA ALA A 439 7.13 -22.94 11.04
C ALA A 439 6.96 -24.46 10.93
N GLU A 440 8.05 -25.23 10.92
CA GLU A 440 7.99 -26.70 10.90
C GLU A 440 7.36 -27.28 12.17
N VAL A 441 7.75 -26.78 13.35
CA VAL A 441 7.15 -27.25 14.61
C VAL A 441 5.70 -26.81 14.71
N ALA A 442 5.37 -25.58 14.32
CA ALA A 442 3.99 -25.09 14.30
C ALA A 442 3.09 -25.93 13.39
N ALA A 443 3.57 -26.32 12.21
CA ALA A 443 2.83 -27.22 11.32
C ALA A 443 2.61 -28.61 11.95
N ALA A 444 3.61 -29.15 12.66
CA ALA A 444 3.48 -30.42 13.38
C ALA A 444 2.51 -30.32 14.58
N VAL A 445 2.51 -29.19 15.30
CA VAL A 445 1.53 -28.89 16.35
C VAL A 445 0.13 -28.83 15.77
N GLU A 446 -0.07 -28.14 14.65
CA GLU A 446 -1.37 -28.04 13.98
C GLU A 446 -1.89 -29.40 13.53
N ALA A 447 -1.04 -30.22 12.90
CA ALA A 447 -1.40 -31.58 12.49
C ALA A 447 -1.80 -32.45 13.69
N THR A 448 -1.06 -32.35 14.80
CA THR A 448 -1.36 -33.10 16.03
C THR A 448 -2.62 -32.59 16.73
N ALA A 449 -2.91 -31.29 16.66
CA ALA A 449 -4.13 -30.72 17.21
C ALA A 449 -5.38 -31.11 16.40
N LYS A 450 -5.26 -31.20 15.08
CA LYS A 450 -6.33 -31.67 14.18
C LYS A 450 -6.60 -33.16 14.34
N GLU A 451 -5.54 -33.95 14.53
CA GLU A 451 -5.62 -35.39 14.69
C GLU A 451 -4.60 -35.87 15.74
N PRO A 452 -5.00 -36.05 17.03
CA PRO A 452 -4.11 -36.43 18.13
C PRO A 452 -3.65 -37.90 18.11
N SER A 453 -3.22 -38.40 16.94
CA SER A 453 -2.75 -39.78 16.77
C SER A 453 -1.32 -39.98 17.27
N GLU A 454 -0.98 -41.20 17.70
CA GLU A 454 0.38 -41.57 18.12
C GLU A 454 1.44 -41.25 17.05
N ALA A 455 1.08 -41.36 15.77
CA ALA A 455 1.95 -41.00 14.65
C ALA A 455 2.27 -39.49 14.63
N ASN A 456 1.26 -38.64 14.81
CA ASN A 456 1.44 -37.19 14.83
C ASN A 456 2.21 -36.74 16.07
N LYS A 457 1.91 -37.32 17.24
CA LYS A 457 2.66 -37.10 18.50
C LYS A 457 4.14 -37.44 18.35
N LYS A 458 4.44 -38.60 17.76
CA LYS A 458 5.82 -39.04 17.49
C LYS A 458 6.53 -38.11 16.50
N ASN A 459 5.85 -37.68 15.43
CA ASN A 459 6.42 -36.75 14.46
C ASN A 459 6.76 -35.39 15.10
N LEU A 460 5.84 -34.83 15.90
CA LEU A 460 6.08 -33.59 16.64
C LEU A 460 7.27 -33.73 17.60
N PHE A 461 7.38 -34.87 18.29
CA PHE A 461 8.50 -35.15 19.18
C PHE A 461 9.85 -35.20 18.43
N VAL A 462 9.92 -35.88 17.28
CA VAL A 462 11.13 -35.93 16.44
C VAL A 462 11.58 -34.52 16.04
N ARG A 463 10.65 -33.66 15.61
CA ARG A 463 10.97 -32.27 15.26
C ARG A 463 11.53 -31.47 16.43
N LEU A 464 10.98 -31.66 17.63
CA LEU A 464 11.52 -31.02 18.85
C LEU A 464 12.94 -31.53 19.19
N GLN A 465 13.22 -32.82 18.97
CA GLN A 465 14.56 -33.40 19.17
C GLN A 465 15.58 -32.93 18.15
N ASP A 466 15.19 -32.81 16.88
CA ASP A 466 16.05 -32.31 15.80
C ASP A 466 16.53 -30.89 16.12
N ILE A 467 15.61 -30.05 16.60
CA ILE A 467 15.90 -28.67 17.04
C ILE A 467 16.82 -28.67 18.26
N ALA A 468 16.57 -29.51 19.27
CA ALA A 468 17.46 -29.62 20.42
C ALA A 468 18.88 -30.06 20.05
N THR A 469 19.00 -30.98 19.09
CA THR A 469 20.29 -31.48 18.60
C THR A 469 21.03 -30.44 17.76
N GLY A 470 20.29 -29.67 16.95
CA GLY A 470 20.84 -28.54 16.18
C GLY A 470 21.38 -27.44 17.09
N ILE A 471 20.66 -27.11 18.15
CA ILE A 471 20.98 -26.01 19.07
C ILE A 471 22.12 -26.36 20.02
N GLY A 472 22.25 -27.63 20.41
CA GLY A 472 23.39 -28.11 21.22
C GLY A 472 24.76 -27.83 20.58
N LYS A 473 24.82 -27.65 19.26
CA LYS A 473 26.05 -27.28 18.54
C LYS A 473 26.45 -25.80 18.68
N PHE A 474 25.53 -24.94 19.13
CA PHE A 474 25.72 -23.48 19.17
C PHE A 474 25.81 -22.90 20.58
N GLY A 475 25.91 -23.73 21.63
CA GLY A 475 26.28 -23.31 22.99
C GLY A 475 25.29 -22.38 23.72
N GLY A 476 24.11 -22.10 23.14
CA GLY A 476 23.07 -21.30 23.76
C GLY A 476 22.11 -22.18 24.59
N ALA A 477 22.06 -21.97 25.90
CA ALA A 477 21.02 -22.58 26.74
C ALA A 477 19.65 -21.99 26.35
N ILE A 478 18.77 -22.78 25.74
CA ILE A 478 17.38 -22.40 25.54
C ILE A 478 16.57 -22.86 26.74
N GLY A 479 16.23 -21.90 27.60
CA GLY A 479 15.35 -22.15 28.74
C GLY A 479 14.04 -22.79 28.28
N GLY A 480 13.66 -23.90 28.91
CA GLY A 480 12.36 -24.56 28.72
C GLY A 480 12.32 -25.73 27.73
N LEU A 481 13.22 -25.81 26.73
CA LEU A 481 13.14 -26.86 25.69
C LEU A 481 13.29 -28.28 26.27
N ALA A 482 14.21 -28.48 27.22
CA ALA A 482 14.40 -29.79 27.87
C ALA A 482 13.16 -30.23 28.68
N ALA A 483 12.45 -29.29 29.30
CA ALA A 483 11.22 -29.58 30.03
C ALA A 483 10.08 -29.96 29.08
N ILE A 484 9.99 -29.27 27.93
CA ILE A 484 9.00 -29.54 26.88
C ILE A 484 9.25 -30.90 26.22
N ILE A 485 10.50 -31.24 25.90
CA ILE A 485 10.85 -32.55 25.35
C ILE A 485 10.49 -33.65 26.33
N LYS A 486 10.78 -33.48 27.63
CA LYS A 486 10.41 -34.45 28.67
C LYS A 486 8.89 -34.63 28.78
N ALA A 487 8.13 -33.54 28.71
CA ALA A 487 6.66 -33.58 28.73
C ALA A 487 6.10 -34.27 27.47
N ALA A 488 6.61 -33.92 26.29
CA ALA A 488 6.21 -34.53 25.02
C ALA A 488 6.57 -36.02 24.94
N GLN A 489 7.70 -36.43 25.53
CA GLN A 489 8.13 -37.83 25.60
C GLN A 489 7.18 -38.68 26.46
N ALA A 490 6.85 -38.20 27.66
CA ALA A 490 5.90 -38.88 28.55
C ALA A 490 4.51 -38.97 27.94
N TRP A 491 4.16 -37.99 27.11
CA TRP A 491 2.87 -37.88 26.45
C TRP A 491 2.68 -38.78 25.23
N GLY A 492 3.70 -38.91 24.38
CA GLY A 492 3.63 -39.76 23.19
C GLY A 492 3.87 -41.26 23.45
N GLY A 493 3.98 -41.68 24.72
CA GLY A 493 4.32 -43.06 25.06
C GLY A 493 5.67 -43.55 24.50
N VAL A 494 6.55 -42.62 24.10
CA VAL A 494 7.85 -42.93 23.48
C VAL A 494 8.89 -43.12 24.59
N GLY A 495 8.85 -44.30 25.22
CA GLY A 495 9.85 -44.77 26.18
C GLY A 495 11.11 -45.30 25.52
#